data_AF-A0A9E7K3B8-F1
#
_entry.id   AF-A0A9E7K3B8-F1
#
_cell.length_a   1.000
_cell.length_b   1.000
_cell.length_c   1.000
_cell.angle_alpha   90.00
_cell.angle_beta   90.00
_cell.angle_gamma   90.00
#
_symmetry.space_group_name_H-M   'P 1'
#
loop_
_entity.id
_entity.type
_entity.pdbx_description
1 polymer ?
#
loop_
_entity_poly.entity_id
_entity_poly.type
_entity_poly.pdbx_seq_one_letter_code
_entity_poly.pdbx_strand_id
1 'polypeptide(L)'
;MDGTLSWEPFVQQTIAMARNVHHQQYRMGVGYKVADDGTITENYWEPVEDDEENNKCSTRKPYRIEMVGVVCDAYLAVVRGIRRAIIMGRAVRVKSQLKSHQRFANAFPRYCQLVDNARLYSTNSMGSAKLIGWKDGSSNLLVDPQEIICLEKLSKVNEDANSIYELYPQEDSSSGSGFIWDGMVMSPTRESIQQELKAAIERIESPAS
;
A
#
# COMPACT_ATOMS: atom_id res chain seq x y z
N MET A 1 -1.83 11.35 7.67
CA MET A 1 -0.56 11.18 6.95
C MET A 1 -0.73 9.95 6.11
N ASP A 2 -0.68 10.13 4.81
CA ASP A 2 -0.71 9.01 3.86
C ASP A 2 0.65 8.28 3.92
N GLY A 3 0.68 7.00 3.55
CA GLY A 3 1.93 6.22 3.55
C GLY A 3 2.97 6.81 2.60
N THR A 4 4.26 6.59 2.87
CA THR A 4 5.38 7.14 2.08
C THR A 4 5.26 6.86 0.57
N LEU A 5 4.83 5.65 0.18
CA LEU A 5 4.64 5.28 -1.22
C LEU A 5 3.31 5.77 -1.81
N SER A 6 2.44 6.36 -0.99
CA SER A 6 1.19 7.01 -1.44
C SER A 6 1.41 8.48 -1.79
N TRP A 7 2.64 8.98 -1.68
CA TRP A 7 2.98 10.37 -1.96
C TRP A 7 3.96 10.45 -3.14
N GLU A 8 3.42 10.55 -4.34
CA GLU A 8 4.17 10.36 -5.60
C GLU A 8 5.38 11.28 -5.77
N PRO A 9 5.30 12.61 -5.52
CA PRO A 9 6.46 13.50 -5.72
C PRO A 9 7.64 13.15 -4.80
N PHE A 10 7.36 12.72 -3.56
CA PHE A 10 8.39 12.24 -2.64
C PHE A 10 9.12 11.02 -3.20
N VAL A 11 8.37 10.03 -3.70
CA VAL A 11 8.96 8.80 -4.26
C VAL A 11 9.80 9.12 -5.49
N GLN A 12 9.29 9.94 -6.41
CA GLN A 12 9.99 10.35 -7.62
C GLN A 12 11.32 11.05 -7.29
N GLN A 13 11.28 12.06 -6.42
CA GLN A 13 12.47 12.80 -6.02
C GLN A 13 13.46 11.90 -5.27
N THR A 14 12.98 10.98 -4.44
CA THR A 14 13.83 10.03 -3.72
C THR A 14 14.53 9.05 -4.65
N ILE A 15 13.84 8.54 -5.67
CA ILE A 15 14.46 7.67 -6.68
C ILE A 15 15.49 8.45 -7.50
N ALA A 16 15.16 9.68 -7.93
CA ALA A 16 16.09 10.52 -8.68
C ALA A 16 17.36 10.83 -7.87
N MET A 17 17.18 11.22 -6.60
CA MET A 17 18.27 11.42 -5.65
C MET A 17 19.10 10.14 -5.49
N ALA A 18 18.47 9.00 -5.18
CA ALA A 18 19.15 7.71 -4.99
C ALA A 18 19.90 7.23 -6.24
N ARG A 19 19.45 7.60 -7.44
CA ARG A 19 20.21 7.37 -8.67
C ARG A 19 21.42 8.27 -8.79
N ASN A 20 21.37 9.51 -8.29
CA ASN A 20 22.44 10.49 -8.45
C ASN A 20 23.43 10.58 -7.27
N VAL A 21 23.18 9.93 -6.13
CA VAL A 21 24.07 9.99 -4.93
C VAL A 21 25.50 9.48 -5.12
N HIS A 22 25.75 8.78 -6.22
CA HIS A 22 27.09 8.35 -6.62
C HIS A 22 27.87 9.44 -7.39
N HIS A 23 27.19 10.50 -7.82
CA HIS A 23 27.78 11.69 -8.42
C HIS A 23 27.77 12.87 -7.43
N GLN A 24 26.64 13.16 -6.78
CA GLN A 24 26.46 14.33 -5.91
C GLN A 24 26.02 13.93 -4.50
N GLN A 25 26.42 14.70 -3.48
CA GLN A 25 25.81 14.58 -2.16
C GLN A 25 24.47 15.33 -2.08
N TYR A 26 23.54 14.81 -1.29
CA TYR A 26 22.22 15.42 -1.08
C TYR A 26 21.94 15.59 0.41
N ARG A 27 21.21 16.66 0.74
CA ARG A 27 20.61 16.88 2.05
C ARG A 27 19.08 16.91 1.92
N MET A 28 18.40 16.77 3.05
CA MET A 28 16.95 16.89 3.09
C MET A 28 16.54 18.33 2.73
N GLY A 29 15.65 18.47 1.76
CA GLY A 29 15.05 19.75 1.39
C GLY A 29 13.97 20.19 2.38
N VAL A 30 13.28 21.27 2.04
CA VAL A 30 12.21 21.84 2.87
C VAL A 30 10.96 20.96 3.03
N GLY A 31 10.85 19.90 2.24
CA GLY A 31 9.71 18.98 2.19
C GLY A 31 8.50 19.61 1.51
N TYR A 32 7.31 19.24 1.99
CA TYR A 32 6.04 19.85 1.58
C TYR A 32 5.74 21.06 2.48
N LYS A 33 5.59 22.24 1.89
CA LYS A 33 5.19 23.47 2.57
C LYS A 33 4.13 24.21 1.77
N VAL A 34 3.19 24.82 2.47
CA VAL A 34 2.20 25.75 1.91
C VAL A 34 2.49 27.12 2.50
N ALA A 35 2.76 28.11 1.65
CA ALA A 35 2.98 29.49 2.05
C ALA A 35 1.63 30.20 2.32
N ASP A 36 1.69 31.36 2.98
CA ASP A 36 0.50 32.13 3.38
C ASP A 36 -0.34 32.59 2.18
N ASP A 37 0.27 32.73 1.00
CA ASP A 37 -0.36 33.05 -0.28
C ASP A 37 -0.99 31.83 -0.97
N GLY A 38 -0.87 30.64 -0.37
CA GLY A 38 -1.33 29.37 -0.92
C GLY A 38 -0.32 28.68 -1.85
N THR A 39 0.86 29.26 -2.10
CA THR A 39 1.89 28.64 -2.93
C THR A 39 2.40 27.36 -2.29
N ILE A 40 2.37 26.25 -3.04
CA ILE A 40 2.85 24.94 -2.59
C ILE A 40 4.31 24.76 -3.05
N THR A 41 5.21 24.56 -2.09
CA THR A 41 6.59 24.13 -2.34
C THR A 41 6.72 22.66 -1.98
N GLU A 42 7.29 21.87 -2.89
CA GLU A 42 7.49 20.44 -2.70
C GLU A 42 8.89 20.02 -3.15
N ASN A 43 9.85 20.12 -2.23
CA ASN A 43 11.24 19.80 -2.48
C ASN A 43 11.83 18.97 -1.33
N TYR A 44 12.07 17.69 -1.58
CA TYR A 44 12.50 16.73 -0.56
C TYR A 44 14.01 16.53 -0.50
N TRP A 45 14.73 16.82 -1.58
CA TRP A 45 16.17 16.57 -1.67
C TRP A 45 16.87 17.71 -2.40
N GLU A 46 17.88 18.29 -1.75
CA GLU A 46 18.70 19.37 -2.31
C GLU A 46 20.14 18.88 -2.48
N PRO A 47 20.78 19.15 -3.63
CA PRO A 47 22.20 18.89 -3.80
C PRO A 47 23.01 19.76 -2.82
N VAL A 48 24.07 19.20 -2.27
CA VAL A 48 25.05 19.94 -1.47
C VAL A 48 26.14 20.42 -2.43
N GLU A 49 26.53 21.70 -2.36
CA GLU A 49 27.62 22.25 -3.15
C GLU A 49 28.94 21.51 -2.86
N ASP A 50 29.69 21.17 -3.90
CA ASP A 50 30.94 20.44 -3.76
C ASP A 50 32.04 21.39 -3.29
N ASP A 51 32.40 21.30 -2.01
CA ASP A 51 33.71 21.78 -1.56
C ASP A 51 34.79 20.86 -2.16
N GLU A 52 35.80 21.44 -2.82
CA GLU A 52 36.84 20.73 -3.58
C GLU A 52 37.59 19.63 -2.78
N GLU A 53 37.54 19.67 -1.44
CA GLU A 53 38.09 18.65 -0.54
C GLU A 53 37.23 17.36 -0.41
N ASN A 54 35.97 17.39 -0.87
CA ASN A 54 34.99 16.31 -0.67
C ASN A 54 34.88 15.34 -1.86
N ASN A 55 35.90 15.32 -2.72
CA ASN A 55 36.06 14.54 -3.95
C ASN A 55 36.11 12.99 -3.76
N LYS A 56 35.45 12.47 -2.71
CA LYS A 56 35.27 11.04 -2.42
C LYS A 56 34.10 10.41 -3.17
N CYS A 57 33.26 11.22 -3.84
CA CYS A 57 32.04 10.73 -4.51
C CYS A 57 32.36 9.79 -5.69
N SER A 58 33.46 10.02 -6.40
CA SER A 58 33.84 9.31 -7.63
C SER A 58 34.07 7.80 -7.50
N THR A 59 34.16 7.26 -6.27
CA THR A 59 34.32 5.82 -6.02
C THR A 59 33.02 5.08 -5.74
N ARG A 60 31.90 5.80 -5.58
CA ARG A 60 30.61 5.19 -5.24
C ARG A 60 29.99 4.54 -6.48
N LYS A 61 29.45 3.34 -6.29
CA LYS A 61 28.68 2.65 -7.33
C LYS A 61 27.24 3.16 -7.33
N PRO A 62 26.57 3.24 -8.50
CA PRO A 62 25.15 3.56 -8.55
C PRO A 62 24.33 2.49 -7.80
N TYR A 63 23.25 2.93 -7.15
CA TYR A 63 22.31 2.01 -6.52
C TYR A 63 21.47 1.29 -7.56
N ARG A 64 21.24 -0.01 -7.32
CA ARG A 64 20.12 -0.74 -7.92
C ARG A 64 18.89 -0.55 -7.04
N ILE A 65 17.79 -0.14 -7.65
CA ILE A 65 16.55 0.19 -6.95
C ILE A 65 15.52 -0.92 -7.21
N GLU A 66 15.16 -1.61 -6.13
CA GLU A 66 14.19 -2.71 -6.11
C GLU A 66 12.93 -2.26 -5.39
N MET A 67 11.77 -2.37 -6.03
CA MET A 67 10.48 -2.09 -5.43
C MET A 67 9.73 -3.36 -5.08
N VAL A 68 9.28 -3.48 -3.84
CA VAL A 68 8.40 -4.57 -3.41
C VAL A 68 7.13 -3.98 -2.83
N GLY A 69 6.03 -4.12 -3.56
CA GLY A 69 4.69 -3.73 -3.14
C GLY A 69 3.91 -4.92 -2.58
N VAL A 70 3.13 -4.67 -1.53
CA VAL A 70 2.14 -5.63 -1.02
C VAL A 70 0.78 -4.95 -0.97
N VAL A 71 -0.20 -5.53 -1.64
CA VAL A 71 -1.57 -5.03 -1.70
C VAL A 71 -2.53 -6.03 -1.06
N CYS A 72 -3.65 -5.49 -0.60
CA CYS A 72 -4.77 -6.25 -0.09
C CYS A 72 -6.04 -5.48 -0.42
N ASP A 73 -7.13 -6.20 -0.67
CA ASP A 73 -8.47 -5.65 -0.78
C ASP A 73 -8.77 -4.73 0.42
N ALA A 74 -9.43 -3.61 0.13
CA ALA A 74 -9.69 -2.55 1.12
C ALA A 74 -10.52 -3.06 2.29
N TYR A 75 -11.53 -3.90 2.03
CA TYR A 75 -12.34 -4.47 3.10
C TYR A 75 -11.50 -5.38 4.00
N LEU A 76 -10.73 -6.30 3.43
CA LEU A 76 -9.84 -7.18 4.20
C LEU A 76 -8.84 -6.37 5.03
N ALA A 77 -8.29 -5.29 4.47
CA ALA A 77 -7.36 -4.41 5.15
C ALA A 77 -8.00 -3.68 6.36
N VAL A 78 -9.27 -3.25 6.25
CA VAL A 78 -10.03 -2.63 7.34
C VAL A 78 -10.33 -3.65 8.45
N VAL A 79 -10.82 -4.83 8.10
CA VAL A 79 -11.10 -5.89 9.08
C VAL A 79 -9.85 -6.29 9.85
N ARG A 80 -8.72 -6.48 9.14
CA ARG A 80 -7.42 -6.77 9.76
C ARG A 80 -6.98 -5.63 10.68
N GLY A 81 -7.23 -4.38 10.28
CA GLY A 81 -6.96 -3.18 11.09
C GLY A 81 -7.76 -3.16 12.39
N ILE A 82 -9.07 -3.43 12.33
CA ILE A 82 -9.96 -3.49 13.50
C ILE A 82 -9.52 -4.64 14.42
N ARG A 83 -9.30 -5.83 13.88
CA ARG A 83 -8.83 -6.98 14.67
C ARG A 83 -7.51 -6.68 15.38
N ARG A 84 -6.56 -6.02 14.71
CA ARG A 84 -5.30 -5.60 15.34
C ARG A 84 -5.49 -4.53 16.41
N ALA A 85 -6.44 -3.61 16.22
CA ALA A 85 -6.78 -2.62 17.24
C ALA A 85 -7.29 -3.28 18.51
N ILE A 86 -8.17 -4.29 18.38
CA ILE A 86 -8.72 -5.05 19.50
C ILE A 86 -7.64 -5.87 20.21
N ILE A 87 -6.87 -6.66 19.46
CA ILE A 87 -5.91 -7.62 20.04
C ILE A 87 -4.65 -6.90 20.56
N MET A 88 -4.13 -5.92 19.82
CA MET A 88 -2.81 -5.33 20.07
C MET A 88 -2.88 -3.85 20.52
N GLY A 89 -4.08 -3.26 20.61
CA GLY A 89 -4.26 -1.84 20.96
C GLY A 89 -3.79 -0.84 19.89
N ARG A 90 -3.47 -1.30 18.66
CA ARG A 90 -2.86 -0.48 17.59
C ARG A 90 -3.80 -0.26 16.42
N ALA A 91 -4.58 0.81 16.48
CA ALA A 91 -5.54 1.20 15.45
C ALA A 91 -4.90 1.97 14.28
N VAL A 92 -5.58 1.95 13.13
CA VAL A 92 -5.29 2.78 11.95
C VAL A 92 -6.57 3.53 11.59
N ARG A 93 -6.45 4.82 11.27
CA ARG A 93 -7.59 5.60 10.79
C ARG A 93 -8.00 5.11 9.41
N VAL A 94 -9.23 4.60 9.28
CA VAL A 94 -9.75 3.98 8.05
C VAL A 94 -9.60 4.90 6.84
N LYS A 95 -10.06 6.16 6.93
CA LYS A 95 -9.91 7.14 5.83
C LYS A 95 -8.46 7.28 5.33
N SER A 96 -7.48 7.35 6.24
CA SER A 96 -6.07 7.44 5.88
C SER A 96 -5.54 6.15 5.23
N GLN A 97 -6.07 5.00 5.64
CA GLN A 97 -5.74 3.70 5.06
C GLN A 97 -6.28 3.58 3.63
N LEU A 98 -7.55 3.93 3.42
CA LEU A 98 -8.20 3.87 2.10
C LEU A 98 -7.53 4.82 1.11
N LYS A 99 -7.27 6.06 1.54
CA LYS A 99 -6.51 7.06 0.75
C LYS A 99 -5.11 6.55 0.37
N SER A 100 -4.42 5.91 1.30
CA SER A 100 -3.11 5.32 1.04
C SER A 100 -3.18 4.18 0.01
N HIS A 101 -4.19 3.31 0.10
CA HIS A 101 -4.42 2.24 -0.88
C HIS A 101 -4.68 2.81 -2.27
N GLN A 102 -5.62 3.76 -2.38
CA GLN A 102 -6.01 4.39 -3.64
C GLN A 102 -4.80 5.04 -4.32
N ARG A 103 -4.07 5.88 -3.59
CA ARG A 103 -2.92 6.61 -4.13
C ARG A 103 -1.77 5.69 -4.53
N PHE A 104 -1.47 4.67 -3.72
CA PHE A 104 -0.45 3.69 -4.09
C PHE A 104 -0.83 2.94 -5.37
N ALA A 105 -2.08 2.46 -5.46
CA ALA A 105 -2.56 1.74 -6.63
C ALA A 105 -2.48 2.59 -7.91
N ASN A 106 -2.84 3.88 -7.82
CA ASN A 106 -2.74 4.83 -8.94
C ASN A 106 -1.29 5.13 -9.35
N ALA A 107 -0.36 5.22 -8.40
CA ALA A 107 1.03 5.59 -8.66
C ALA A 107 1.92 4.40 -9.05
N PHE A 108 1.57 3.18 -8.66
CA PHE A 108 2.39 1.98 -8.84
C PHE A 108 2.88 1.76 -10.29
N PRO A 109 2.04 1.89 -11.35
CA PRO A 109 2.51 1.74 -12.73
C PRO A 109 3.62 2.73 -13.10
N ARG A 110 3.55 3.97 -12.60
CA ARG A 110 4.57 4.99 -12.81
C ARG A 110 5.84 4.67 -12.03
N TYR A 111 5.72 4.19 -10.79
CA TYR A 111 6.87 3.75 -10.02
C TYR A 111 7.64 2.62 -10.68
N CYS A 112 6.94 1.66 -11.31
CA CYS A 112 7.56 0.59 -12.06
C CYS A 112 8.46 1.11 -13.20
N GLN A 113 8.21 2.29 -13.75
CA GLN A 113 9.05 2.89 -14.79
C GLN A 113 10.34 3.51 -14.21
N LEU A 114 10.35 3.87 -12.93
CA LEU A 114 11.44 4.58 -12.26
C LEU A 114 12.46 3.65 -11.61
N VAL A 115 12.07 2.42 -11.28
CA VAL A 115 12.91 1.43 -10.60
C VAL A 115 13.46 0.39 -11.57
N ASP A 116 14.55 -0.26 -11.17
CA ASP A 116 15.16 -1.31 -12.00
C ASP A 116 14.27 -2.54 -12.00
N ASN A 117 13.75 -2.89 -10.83
CA ASN A 117 12.91 -4.06 -10.62
C ASN A 117 11.72 -3.74 -9.75
N ALA A 118 10.59 -4.38 -10.03
CA ALA A 118 9.39 -4.28 -9.23
C ALA A 118 8.76 -5.65 -9.00
N ARG A 119 8.24 -5.89 -7.80
CA ARG A 119 7.40 -7.05 -7.49
C ARG A 119 6.17 -6.57 -6.74
N LEU A 120 5.01 -7.07 -7.12
CA LEU A 120 3.74 -6.78 -6.48
C LEU A 120 3.14 -8.08 -5.96
N TYR A 121 2.85 -8.10 -4.66
CA TYR A 121 2.23 -9.25 -4.00
C TYR A 121 0.83 -8.92 -3.52
N SER A 122 -0.09 -9.88 -3.60
CA SER A 122 -1.42 -9.84 -3.00
C SER A 122 -1.47 -10.69 -1.74
N THR A 123 -2.18 -10.19 -0.74
CA THR A 123 -2.49 -10.93 0.50
C THR A 123 -3.99 -11.17 0.67
N ASN A 124 -4.72 -11.26 -0.44
CA ASN A 124 -6.17 -11.49 -0.44
C ASN A 124 -6.53 -12.93 -0.09
N SER A 125 -5.69 -13.90 -0.47
CA SER A 125 -5.83 -15.29 -0.07
C SER A 125 -5.37 -15.52 1.37
N MET A 126 -5.93 -16.55 2.02
CA MET A 126 -5.39 -17.06 3.27
C MET A 126 -4.05 -17.77 3.01
N GLY A 127 -3.02 -17.44 3.80
CA GLY A 127 -1.69 -18.04 3.68
C GLY A 127 -0.61 -17.06 3.24
N SER A 128 0.32 -17.54 2.40
CA SER A 128 1.44 -16.73 1.90
C SER A 128 0.98 -15.69 0.86
N ALA A 129 1.76 -14.61 0.76
CA ALA A 129 1.50 -13.58 -0.23
C ALA A 129 1.73 -14.13 -1.65
N LYS A 130 0.77 -13.91 -2.55
CA LYS A 130 0.81 -14.35 -3.95
C LYS A 130 1.49 -13.28 -4.81
N LEU A 131 2.45 -13.64 -5.65
CA LEU A 131 3.04 -12.71 -6.63
C LEU A 131 2.03 -12.46 -7.75
N ILE A 132 1.65 -11.20 -7.98
CA ILE A 132 0.61 -10.81 -8.95
C ILE A 132 1.14 -9.88 -10.06
N GLY A 133 2.33 -9.32 -9.88
CA GLY A 133 3.02 -8.59 -10.93
C GLY A 133 4.52 -8.51 -10.67
N TRP A 134 5.30 -8.50 -11.75
CA TRP A 134 6.75 -8.33 -11.67
C TRP A 134 7.32 -7.62 -12.89
N LYS A 135 8.45 -6.94 -12.67
CA LYS A 135 9.27 -6.30 -13.67
C LYS A 135 10.72 -6.62 -13.36
N ASP A 136 11.49 -7.00 -14.39
CA ASP A 136 12.94 -7.16 -14.30
C ASP A 136 13.64 -6.30 -15.34
N GLY A 137 14.56 -5.44 -14.90
CA GLY A 137 15.34 -4.53 -15.74
C GLY A 137 14.49 -3.56 -16.59
N SER A 138 14.66 -3.60 -17.91
CA SER A 138 13.96 -2.73 -18.86
C SER A 138 12.64 -3.30 -19.38
N SER A 139 12.21 -4.46 -18.89
CA SER A 139 10.94 -5.07 -19.29
C SER A 139 9.73 -4.22 -18.85
N ASN A 140 8.62 -4.40 -19.57
CA ASN A 140 7.33 -3.90 -19.09
C ASN A 140 6.87 -4.72 -17.88
N LEU A 141 6.02 -4.15 -17.02
CA LEU A 141 5.41 -4.86 -15.91
C LEU A 141 4.57 -6.03 -16.44
N LEU A 142 4.97 -7.25 -16.12
CA LEU A 142 4.21 -8.47 -16.35
C LEU A 142 3.26 -8.68 -15.18
N VAL A 143 2.02 -9.01 -15.46
CA VAL A 143 0.97 -9.17 -14.45
C VAL A 143 0.17 -10.44 -14.70
N ASP A 144 -0.31 -11.06 -13.64
CA ASP A 144 -1.37 -12.06 -13.73
C ASP A 144 -2.70 -11.31 -13.99
N PRO A 145 -3.32 -11.45 -15.17
CA PRO A 145 -4.50 -10.67 -15.54
C PRO A 145 -5.70 -10.91 -14.62
N GLN A 146 -5.79 -12.06 -13.96
CA GLN A 146 -6.89 -12.36 -13.03
C GLN A 146 -6.68 -11.73 -11.66
N GLU A 147 -5.41 -11.65 -11.23
CA GLU A 147 -5.07 -11.15 -9.90
C GLU A 147 -4.85 -9.64 -9.88
N ILE A 148 -4.36 -9.04 -10.97
CA ILE A 148 -4.07 -7.61 -11.04
C ILE A 148 -5.33 -6.75 -10.93
N ILE A 149 -6.51 -7.32 -11.21
CA ILE A 149 -7.83 -6.69 -11.01
C ILE A 149 -7.97 -6.15 -9.58
N CYS A 150 -7.32 -6.76 -8.58
CA CYS A 150 -7.34 -6.22 -7.22
C CYS A 150 -6.69 -4.83 -7.11
N LEU A 151 -5.63 -4.56 -7.88
CA LEU A 151 -4.97 -3.25 -7.92
C LEU A 151 -5.87 -2.20 -8.59
N GLU A 152 -6.55 -2.57 -9.68
CA GLU A 152 -7.52 -1.71 -10.36
C GLU A 152 -8.74 -1.40 -9.50
N LYS A 153 -9.24 -2.37 -8.75
CA LYS A 153 -10.32 -2.13 -7.77
C LYS A 153 -9.86 -1.17 -6.68
N LEU A 154 -8.65 -1.36 -6.16
CA LEU A 154 -8.08 -0.48 -5.13
C LEU A 154 -7.87 0.95 -5.62
N SER A 155 -7.52 1.16 -6.89
CA SER A 155 -7.37 2.51 -7.45
C SER A 155 -8.70 3.28 -7.51
N LYS A 156 -9.82 2.56 -7.55
CA LYS A 156 -11.20 3.10 -7.55
C LYS A 156 -11.87 3.12 -6.17
N VAL A 157 -11.17 2.75 -5.08
CA VAL A 157 -11.77 2.73 -3.73
C VAL A 157 -12.26 4.13 -3.34
N ASN A 158 -13.42 4.22 -2.70
CA ASN A 158 -13.93 5.46 -2.13
C ASN A 158 -13.19 5.78 -0.82
N GLU A 159 -12.31 6.79 -0.85
CA GLU A 159 -11.52 7.17 0.33
C GLU A 159 -12.35 7.80 1.46
N ASP A 160 -13.56 8.29 1.15
CA ASP A 160 -14.50 8.91 2.07
C ASP A 160 -15.59 7.94 2.58
N ALA A 161 -15.47 6.64 2.28
CA ALA A 161 -16.43 5.63 2.70
C ALA A 161 -16.59 5.61 4.23
N ASN A 162 -17.83 5.72 4.69
CA ASN A 162 -18.21 5.56 6.10
C ASN A 162 -18.81 4.19 6.39
N SER A 163 -19.03 3.37 5.37
CA SER A 163 -19.56 2.02 5.46
C SER A 163 -18.87 1.08 4.47
N ILE A 164 -18.89 -0.22 4.78
CA ILE A 164 -18.35 -1.26 3.88
C ILE A 164 -19.05 -1.27 2.51
N TYR A 165 -20.32 -0.86 2.46
CA TYR A 165 -21.11 -0.81 1.23
C TYR A 165 -20.71 0.34 0.32
N GLU A 166 -20.00 1.34 0.85
CA GLU A 166 -19.56 2.53 0.12
C GLU A 166 -18.12 2.39 -0.39
N LEU A 167 -17.41 1.29 -0.07
CA LEU A 167 -15.98 1.12 -0.35
C LEU A 167 -15.66 1.17 -1.84
N TYR A 168 -16.54 0.63 -2.69
CA TYR A 168 -16.37 0.65 -4.13
C TYR A 168 -17.61 1.26 -4.78
N PRO A 169 -17.47 2.00 -5.91
CA PRO A 169 -18.61 2.46 -6.68
C PRO A 169 -19.52 1.26 -7.00
N GLN A 170 -20.84 1.44 -6.89
CA GLN A 170 -21.79 0.45 -7.39
C GLN A 170 -21.73 0.42 -8.92
N GLU A 171 -20.79 -0.34 -9.47
CA GLU A 171 -20.90 -0.81 -10.85
C GLU A 171 -21.94 -1.95 -10.86
N ASP A 172 -22.79 -1.99 -11.89
CA ASP A 172 -23.93 -2.90 -12.03
C ASP A 172 -23.64 -4.28 -11.43
N SER A 173 -24.59 -4.77 -10.63
CA SER A 173 -24.59 -6.02 -9.86
C SER A 173 -24.33 -7.32 -10.64
N SER A 174 -23.84 -7.24 -11.88
CA SER A 174 -23.37 -8.37 -12.69
C SER A 174 -21.90 -8.73 -12.44
N SER A 175 -21.08 -7.82 -11.88
CA SER A 175 -19.62 -7.98 -11.85
C SER A 175 -19.05 -8.13 -10.43
N GLY A 176 -19.42 -9.23 -9.76
CA GLY A 176 -18.50 -10.01 -8.92
C GLY A 176 -17.81 -9.36 -7.71
N SER A 177 -18.14 -8.13 -7.31
CA SER A 177 -17.57 -7.50 -6.12
C SER A 177 -18.00 -8.22 -4.83
N GLY A 178 -19.06 -9.03 -4.90
CA GLY A 178 -19.51 -9.92 -3.83
C GLY A 178 -18.61 -11.13 -3.56
N PHE A 179 -17.71 -11.57 -4.45
CA PHE A 179 -17.16 -12.93 -4.36
C PHE A 179 -16.42 -13.29 -3.05
N ILE A 180 -15.68 -12.37 -2.43
CA ILE A 180 -14.97 -12.67 -1.17
C ILE A 180 -15.88 -12.49 0.05
N TRP A 181 -16.71 -11.44 0.06
CA TRP A 181 -17.66 -11.17 1.15
C TRP A 181 -18.79 -12.17 1.16
N ASP A 182 -19.43 -12.42 0.03
CA ASP A 182 -20.45 -13.45 -0.13
C ASP A 182 -19.84 -14.82 0.14
N GLY A 183 -18.65 -15.11 -0.39
CA GLY A 183 -17.97 -16.38 -0.13
C GLY A 183 -17.68 -16.62 1.36
N MET A 184 -17.37 -15.58 2.13
CA MET A 184 -16.98 -15.70 3.55
C MET A 184 -18.14 -15.48 4.52
N VAL A 185 -19.08 -14.58 4.22
CA VAL A 185 -20.23 -14.26 5.06
C VAL A 185 -21.46 -15.08 4.70
N MET A 186 -21.65 -15.40 3.42
CA MET A 186 -22.65 -16.39 2.97
C MET A 186 -22.08 -17.80 2.92
N SER A 187 -20.89 -18.04 3.51
CA SER A 187 -20.37 -19.39 3.67
C SER A 187 -21.38 -20.24 4.48
N PRO A 188 -21.83 -21.39 3.97
CA PRO A 188 -22.74 -22.27 4.71
C PRO A 188 -22.11 -22.83 6.00
N THR A 189 -20.78 -22.78 6.14
CA THR A 189 -20.06 -23.21 7.35
C THR A 189 -19.95 -22.11 8.41
N ARG A 190 -20.34 -20.87 8.10
CA ARG A 190 -20.18 -19.74 9.04
C ARG A 190 -20.94 -19.94 10.33
N GLU A 191 -22.19 -20.40 10.23
CA GLU A 191 -23.06 -20.59 11.39
C GLU A 191 -22.49 -21.64 12.35
N SER A 192 -22.03 -22.78 11.84
CA SER A 192 -21.44 -23.82 12.67
C SER A 192 -20.17 -23.34 13.38
N ILE A 193 -19.28 -22.63 12.66
CA ILE A 193 -18.06 -22.04 13.24
C ILE A 193 -18.41 -21.02 14.34
N GLN A 194 -19.43 -20.19 14.14
CA GLN A 194 -19.87 -19.21 15.14
C GLN A 194 -20.46 -19.87 16.38
N GLN A 195 -21.26 -20.93 16.22
CA GLN A 195 -21.78 -21.69 17.35
C GLN A 195 -20.67 -22.39 18.14
N GLU A 196 -19.69 -22.98 17.44
CA GLU A 196 -18.56 -23.65 18.08
C GLU A 196 -17.68 -22.66 18.84
N LEU A 197 -17.41 -21.48 18.25
CA LEU A 197 -16.69 -20.40 18.91
C LEU A 197 -17.44 -19.87 20.13
N LYS A 198 -18.75 -19.67 20.02
CA LYS A 198 -19.60 -19.23 21.14
C LYS A 198 -19.53 -20.25 22.30
N ALA A 199 -19.70 -21.53 22.01
CA ALA A 199 -19.61 -22.59 23.02
C ALA A 199 -18.22 -22.68 23.66
N ALA A 200 -17.15 -22.44 22.89
CA ALA A 200 -15.79 -22.40 23.41
C ALA A 200 -15.57 -21.21 24.37
N ILE A 201 -16.08 -20.02 24.00
CA ILE A 201 -16.02 -18.82 24.85
C ILE A 201 -16.82 -19.04 26.14
N GLU A 202 -18.05 -19.54 26.04
CA GLU A 202 -18.90 -19.82 27.21
C GLU A 202 -18.24 -20.80 28.19
N ARG A 203 -17.53 -21.82 27.69
CA ARG A 203 -16.74 -22.74 28.54
C ARG A 203 -15.57 -22.07 29.25
N ILE A 204 -14.93 -21.08 28.62
CA ILE A 204 -13.79 -20.35 29.20
C ILE A 204 -14.26 -19.30 30.21
N GLU A 205 -15.38 -18.63 29.93
CA GLU A 205 -15.93 -17.56 30.76
C GLU A 205 -16.77 -18.07 31.93
N SER A 206 -17.29 -19.30 31.87
CA SER A 206 -17.95 -19.94 33.00
C SER A 206 -16.89 -20.42 34.01
N PRO A 207 -16.75 -19.80 35.19
CA PRO A 207 -15.79 -20.24 36.18
C PRO A 207 -16.20 -21.65 36.64
N ALA A 208 -15.24 -22.57 36.74
CA ALA A 208 -15.47 -23.84 37.41
C ALA A 208 -15.98 -23.54 38.84
N SER A 209 -17.25 -23.87 39.09
CA SER A 209 -17.86 -23.78 40.41
C SER A 209 -17.33 -24.86 41.34
#